data_AF-A0A0G2ZEN2-F1
#
_entry.id   AF-A0A0G2ZEN2-F1
#
_cell.length_a   1.000
_cell.length_b   1.000
_cell.length_c   1.000
_cell.angle_alpha   90.00
_cell.angle_beta   90.00
_cell.angle_gamma   90.00
#
_symmetry.space_group_name_H-M   'P 1'
#
loop_
_entity.id
_entity.type
_entity.pdbx_description
1 polymer ?
#
loop_
_entity_poly.entity_id
_entity_poly.type
_entity_poly.pdbx_seq_one_letter_code
_entity_poly.pdbx_strand_id
1 'polypeptide(L)'
;MKSFHAYQNEFFDLYLAGKIAEALNLVDEIKIACPDMAYRTKFWEACLHSIRNEKALAIKALEELKDMGYWLSPKILEHDRDLENIKEEPEFVEILGVFKQRQDKALKLSASSKLEFLPSGSLQSKLPLIITLHWRLGNAEEFSN
;
A
#
# COMPACT_ATOMS: atom_id res chain seq x y z
N MET A 1 13.44 -7.98 -16.48
CA MET A 1 13.15 -7.89 -15.03
C MET A 1 11.66 -7.59 -14.89
N LYS A 2 10.94 -8.32 -14.05
CA LYS A 2 9.49 -8.14 -13.86
C LYS A 2 9.23 -6.82 -13.10
N SER A 3 8.23 -6.04 -13.51
CA SER A 3 7.87 -4.79 -12.82
C SER A 3 7.13 -5.08 -11.52
N PHE A 4 7.18 -4.15 -10.55
CA PHE A 4 6.42 -4.28 -9.30
C PHE A 4 4.91 -4.45 -9.57
N HIS A 5 4.37 -3.74 -10.56
CA HIS A 5 2.96 -3.90 -10.95
C HIS A 5 2.63 -5.32 -11.41
N ALA A 6 3.52 -5.94 -12.19
CA ALA A 6 3.33 -7.32 -12.63
C ALA A 6 3.42 -8.30 -11.44
N TYR A 7 4.25 -8.02 -10.43
CA TYR A 7 4.29 -8.80 -9.18
C TYR A 7 3.01 -8.64 -8.36
N GLN A 8 2.53 -7.41 -8.24
CA GLN A 8 1.29 -7.09 -7.54
C GLN A 8 0.08 -7.82 -8.16
N ASN A 9 -0.01 -7.86 -9.49
CA ASN A 9 -1.09 -8.58 -10.16
C ASN A 9 -1.04 -10.08 -9.86
N GLU A 10 0.15 -10.68 -9.95
CA GLU A 10 0.32 -12.10 -9.62
C GLU A 10 0.01 -12.38 -8.13
N PHE A 11 0.40 -11.48 -7.23
CA PHE A 11 0.03 -11.58 -5.82
C PHE A 11 -1.47 -11.65 -5.63
N PHE A 12 -2.22 -10.74 -6.25
CA PHE A 12 -3.67 -10.73 -6.12
C PHE A 12 -4.33 -11.94 -6.79
N ASP A 13 -3.78 -12.44 -7.91
CA ASP A 13 -4.26 -13.69 -8.53
C ASP A 13 -4.09 -14.89 -7.58
N LEU A 14 -2.93 -15.01 -6.91
CA LEU A 14 -2.68 -16.06 -5.92
C LEU A 14 -3.58 -15.91 -4.69
N TYR A 15 -3.71 -14.70 -4.16
CA TYR A 15 -4.56 -14.38 -3.01
C TYR A 15 -6.04 -14.71 -3.29
N LEU A 16 -6.58 -14.27 -4.43
CA LEU A 16 -7.96 -14.54 -4.82
C LEU A 16 -8.21 -16.03 -5.10
N ALA A 17 -7.18 -16.76 -5.56
CA ALA A 17 -7.25 -18.21 -5.71
C ALA A 17 -7.08 -18.98 -4.39
N GLY A 18 -6.89 -18.30 -3.25
CA GLY A 18 -6.65 -18.94 -1.95
C GLY A 18 -5.28 -19.62 -1.83
N LYS A 19 -4.35 -19.34 -2.74
CA LYS A 19 -2.99 -19.88 -2.77
C LYS A 19 -2.08 -19.10 -1.83
N ILE A 20 -2.38 -19.18 -0.54
CA ILE A 20 -1.78 -18.34 0.51
C ILE A 20 -0.27 -18.61 0.65
N ALA A 21 0.17 -19.87 0.55
CA ALA A 21 1.58 -20.21 0.68
C ALA A 21 2.41 -19.67 -0.49
N GLU A 22 1.88 -19.79 -1.72
CA GLU A 22 2.50 -19.23 -2.92
C GLU A 22 2.52 -17.70 -2.86
N ALA A 23 1.45 -17.07 -2.36
CA ALA A 23 1.41 -15.62 -2.18
C ALA A 23 2.46 -15.13 -1.18
N LEU A 24 2.70 -15.86 -0.08
CA LEU A 24 3.78 -15.55 0.87
C LEU A 24 5.17 -15.69 0.22
N ASN A 25 5.41 -16.76 -0.53
CA ASN A 25 6.67 -16.93 -1.26
C ASN A 25 6.91 -15.79 -2.26
N LEU A 26 5.86 -15.35 -2.95
CA LEU A 26 5.94 -14.23 -3.89
C LEU A 26 6.29 -12.93 -3.17
N VAL A 27 5.79 -12.72 -1.95
CA VAL A 27 6.17 -11.54 -1.16
C VAL A 27 7.67 -11.52 -0.87
N ASP A 28 8.26 -12.66 -0.51
CA ASP A 28 9.72 -12.74 -0.28
C ASP A 28 10.52 -12.46 -1.56
N GLU A 29 10.06 -12.95 -2.71
CA GLU A 29 10.65 -12.64 -4.01
C GLU A 29 10.58 -11.14 -4.31
N ILE A 30 9.45 -10.47 -4.04
CA ILE A 30 9.27 -9.04 -4.27
C ILE A 30 10.24 -8.23 -3.41
N LYS A 31 10.48 -8.59 -2.15
CA LYS A 31 11.43 -7.88 -1.28
C LYS A 31 12.86 -7.90 -1.85
N ILE A 32 13.24 -9.00 -2.50
CA ILE A 32 14.56 -9.15 -3.13
C ILE A 32 14.62 -8.40 -4.46
N ALA A 33 13.59 -8.55 -5.30
CA ALA A 33 13.55 -7.99 -6.64
C ALA A 33 13.26 -6.48 -6.66
N CYS A 34 12.52 -5.97 -5.67
CA CYS A 34 12.04 -4.59 -5.56
C CYS A 34 12.17 -4.09 -4.11
N PRO A 35 13.40 -3.95 -3.57
CA PRO A 35 13.62 -3.59 -2.16
C PRO A 35 12.98 -2.26 -1.77
N ASP A 36 12.98 -1.27 -2.67
CA ASP A 36 12.35 0.04 -2.45
C ASP A 36 10.82 -0.04 -2.28
N MET A 37 10.20 -1.13 -2.73
CA MET A 37 8.76 -1.38 -2.62
C MET A 37 8.41 -2.40 -1.54
N ALA A 38 9.39 -2.90 -0.77
CA ALA A 38 9.15 -3.90 0.28
C ALA A 38 8.12 -3.44 1.33
N TYR A 39 8.02 -2.14 1.60
CA TYR A 39 6.99 -1.61 2.50
C TYR A 39 5.56 -1.90 2.00
N ARG A 40 5.33 -1.94 0.67
CA ARG A 40 4.00 -2.20 0.09
C ARG A 40 3.53 -3.62 0.35
N THR A 41 4.46 -4.57 0.54
CA THR A 41 4.11 -5.97 0.79
C THR A 41 3.81 -6.27 2.25
N LYS A 42 4.25 -5.45 3.21
CA LYS A 42 4.00 -5.70 4.65
C LYS A 42 2.54 -5.79 5.03
N PHE A 43 1.69 -4.98 4.41
CA PHE A 43 0.25 -5.10 4.59
C PHE A 43 -0.27 -6.46 4.11
N TRP A 44 0.22 -6.92 2.97
CA TRP A 44 -0.14 -8.21 2.41
C TRP A 44 0.31 -9.36 3.31
N GLU A 45 1.53 -9.31 3.83
CA GLU A 45 2.03 -10.30 4.80
C GLU A 45 1.14 -10.37 6.04
N ALA A 46 0.76 -9.20 6.57
CA ALA A 46 -0.12 -9.12 7.71
C ALA A 46 -1.44 -9.84 7.44
N CYS A 47 -2.09 -9.55 6.30
CA CYS A 47 -3.33 -10.22 5.89
C CYS A 47 -3.13 -11.74 5.73
N LEU A 48 -2.10 -12.19 5.02
CA LEU A 48 -1.86 -13.62 4.77
C LEU A 48 -1.59 -14.40 6.07
N HIS A 49 -0.76 -13.87 6.97
CA HIS A 49 -0.51 -14.49 8.28
C HIS A 49 -1.76 -14.48 9.16
N SER A 50 -2.52 -13.40 9.12
CA SER A 50 -3.77 -13.25 9.86
C SER A 50 -4.81 -14.30 9.44
N ILE A 51 -5.00 -14.51 8.13
CA ILE A 51 -5.85 -15.57 7.56
C ILE A 51 -5.40 -16.97 8.05
N ARG A 52 -4.09 -17.20 8.18
CA ARG A 52 -3.52 -18.46 8.68
C ARG A 52 -3.59 -18.60 10.22
N ASN A 53 -4.21 -17.64 10.91
CA ASN A 53 -4.26 -17.53 12.36
C ASN A 53 -2.87 -17.43 13.04
N GLU A 54 -1.87 -16.95 12.28
CA GLU A 54 -0.50 -16.70 12.73
C GLU A 54 -0.38 -15.27 13.29
N LYS A 55 -1.16 -14.97 14.33
CA LYS A 55 -1.36 -13.62 14.86
C LYS A 55 -0.06 -12.84 15.13
N ALA A 56 0.92 -13.51 15.76
CA ALA A 56 2.21 -12.89 16.09
C ALA A 56 2.99 -12.45 14.83
N LEU A 57 2.93 -13.22 13.74
CA LEU A 57 3.58 -12.87 12.47
C LEU A 57 2.83 -11.74 11.76
N ALA A 58 1.49 -11.75 11.84
CA ALA A 58 0.68 -10.68 11.27
C ALA A 58 0.97 -9.32 11.95
N ILE A 59 1.00 -9.30 13.28
CA ILE A 59 1.35 -8.11 14.07
C ILE A 59 2.79 -7.67 13.77
N LYS A 60 3.73 -8.62 13.71
CA LYS A 60 5.13 -8.32 13.38
C LYS A 60 5.28 -7.64 12.01
N ALA A 61 4.53 -8.06 10.99
CA ALA A 61 4.58 -7.41 9.68
C ALA A 61 4.10 -5.94 9.74
N LEU A 62 3.04 -5.65 10.51
CA LEU A 62 2.56 -4.28 10.72
C LEU A 62 3.53 -3.44 11.55
N GLU A 63 4.17 -4.04 12.55
CA GLU A 63 5.21 -3.41 13.36
C GLU A 63 6.43 -3.04 12.51
N GLU A 64 6.90 -3.96 11.65
CA GLU A 64 7.99 -3.66 10.70
C GLU A 64 7.61 -2.53 9.74
N LEU A 65 6.37 -2.47 9.25
CA LEU A 65 5.89 -1.35 8.45
C LEU A 65 5.93 -0.03 9.24
N LYS A 66 5.54 -0.07 10.52
CA LYS A 66 5.60 1.07 11.44
C LYS A 66 7.04 1.55 11.64
N ASP A 67 7.97 0.64 11.86
CA ASP A 67 9.40 0.92 12.11
C ASP A 67 10.11 1.46 10.88
N MET A 68 9.70 1.02 9.68
CA MET A 68 10.15 1.61 8.41
C MET A 68 9.64 3.05 8.18
N GLY A 69 8.80 3.58 9.07
CA GLY A 69 8.24 4.94 8.99
C GLY A 69 7.00 5.08 8.10
N TYR A 70 6.56 4.00 7.46
CA TYR A 70 5.34 3.97 6.66
C TYR A 70 4.10 3.77 7.53
N TRP A 71 2.93 4.06 6.99
CA TRP A 71 1.67 3.87 7.69
C TRP A 71 0.56 3.56 6.69
N LEU A 72 -0.45 2.83 7.17
CA LEU A 72 -1.67 2.55 6.43
C LEU A 72 -2.80 3.41 6.98
N SER A 73 -3.79 3.71 6.14
CA SER A 73 -5.00 4.37 6.62
C SER A 73 -5.63 3.53 7.74
N PRO A 74 -5.90 4.11 8.93
CA PRO A 74 -6.57 3.41 10.03
C PRO A 74 -7.88 2.74 9.59
N LYS A 75 -8.63 3.42 8.72
CA LYS A 75 -9.88 2.90 8.16
C LYS A 75 -9.71 1.61 7.35
N ILE A 76 -8.55 1.41 6.69
CA ILE A 76 -8.25 0.16 6.00
C ILE A 76 -8.08 -0.94 7.05
N LEU A 77 -7.23 -0.73 8.06
CA LEU A 77 -6.98 -1.72 9.12
C LEU A 77 -8.22 -2.08 9.94
N GLU A 78 -9.07 -1.10 10.25
CA GLU A 78 -10.29 -1.32 11.04
C GLU A 78 -11.36 -2.12 10.29
N HIS A 79 -11.41 -2.02 8.96
CA HIS A 79 -12.44 -2.66 8.14
C HIS A 79 -11.96 -3.86 7.34
N ASP A 80 -10.64 -4.09 7.28
CA ASP A 80 -10.11 -5.27 6.60
C ASP A 80 -10.57 -6.53 7.32
N ARG A 81 -11.13 -7.48 6.56
CA ARG A 81 -11.68 -8.72 7.10
C ARG A 81 -10.60 -9.75 7.38
N ASP A 82 -9.48 -9.67 6.66
CA ASP A 82 -8.38 -10.61 6.84
C ASP A 82 -7.72 -10.41 8.21
N LEU A 83 -7.79 -9.19 8.74
CA LEU A 83 -7.21 -8.80 10.02
C LEU A 83 -8.15 -9.01 11.23
N GLU A 84 -9.35 -9.56 11.03
CA GLU A 84 -10.39 -9.63 12.07
C GLU A 84 -9.89 -10.29 13.37
N ASN A 85 -9.12 -11.38 13.26
CA ASN A 85 -8.64 -12.13 14.42
C ASN A 85 -7.51 -11.44 15.20
N ILE A 86 -6.93 -10.34 14.70
CA ILE A 86 -5.89 -9.56 15.40
C ILE A 86 -6.38 -8.18 15.87
N LYS A 87 -7.60 -7.75 15.52
CA LYS A 87 -8.08 -6.38 15.81
C LYS A 87 -8.13 -6.03 17.30
N GLU A 88 -8.36 -7.02 18.15
CA GLU A 88 -8.45 -6.83 19.59
C GLU A 88 -7.11 -7.05 20.31
N GLU A 89 -6.06 -7.45 19.59
CA GLU A 89 -4.74 -7.67 20.19
C GLU A 89 -4.13 -6.33 20.62
N PRO A 90 -3.59 -6.21 21.85
CA PRO A 90 -3.06 -4.95 22.38
C PRO A 90 -2.02 -4.29 21.47
N GLU A 91 -1.12 -5.09 20.89
CA GLU A 91 -0.07 -4.63 19.98
C GLU A 91 -0.65 -4.06 18.69
N PHE A 92 -1.73 -4.66 18.15
CA PHE A 92 -2.42 -4.13 16.99
C PHE A 92 -3.06 -2.77 17.30
N VAL A 93 -3.70 -2.64 18.46
CA VAL A 93 -4.31 -1.38 18.91
C VAL A 93 -3.25 -0.27 19.05
N GLU A 94 -2.07 -0.60 19.56
CA GLU A 94 -0.95 0.33 19.65
C GLU A 94 -0.51 0.81 18.25
N ILE A 95 -0.27 -0.13 17.32
CA ILE A 95 0.13 0.17 15.94
C ILE A 95 -0.93 1.06 15.27
N LEU A 96 -2.20 0.73 15.42
CA LEU A 96 -3.31 1.52 14.88
C LEU A 96 -3.31 2.95 15.45
N GLY A 97 -3.02 3.12 16.74
CA GLY A 97 -2.85 4.42 17.38
C GLY A 97 -1.73 5.25 16.74
N VAL A 98 -0.58 4.63 16.46
CA VAL A 98 0.55 5.30 15.77
C VAL A 98 0.15 5.70 14.34
N PHE A 99 -0.53 4.83 13.62
CA PHE A 99 -0.97 5.13 12.24
C PHE A 99 -2.01 6.26 12.21
N LYS A 100 -2.92 6.33 13.19
CA LYS A 100 -3.85 7.47 13.37
C LYS A 100 -3.09 8.78 13.54
N GLN A 101 -2.10 8.81 14.43
CA GLN A 101 -1.28 10.00 14.64
C GLN A 101 -0.51 10.42 13.38
N ARG A 102 0.02 9.46 12.62
CA ARG A 102 0.71 9.73 11.34
C ARG A 102 -0.26 10.27 10.29
N GLN A 103 -1.45 9.71 10.19
CA GLN A 103 -2.51 10.22 9.30
C GLN A 103 -2.89 11.67 9.66
N ASP A 104 -3.14 11.97 10.93
CA ASP A 104 -3.51 13.33 11.37
C ASP A 104 -2.41 14.36 11.07
N LYS A 105 -1.14 13.97 11.27
CA LYS A 105 0.01 14.80 10.90
C LYS A 105 0.06 15.03 9.39
N ALA A 106 -0.12 13.98 8.60
CA ALA A 106 -0.13 14.07 7.14
C ALA A 106 -1.27 14.97 6.63
N LEU A 107 -2.48 14.84 7.16
CA LEU A 107 -3.64 15.67 6.78
C LEU A 107 -3.43 17.17 7.07
N LYS A 108 -2.72 17.50 8.15
CA LYS A 108 -2.38 18.89 8.48
C LYS A 108 -1.30 19.49 7.57
N LEU A 109 -0.46 18.64 7.00
CA LEU A 109 0.69 19.04 6.17
C LEU A 109 0.42 18.90 4.66
N SER A 110 -0.61 18.14 4.27
CA SER A 110 -0.87 17.83 2.88
C SER A 110 -1.56 18.99 2.17
N ALA A 111 -0.80 19.75 1.39
CA ALA A 111 -1.34 20.46 0.23
C ALA A 111 -1.53 19.45 -0.91
N SER A 112 -2.62 19.57 -1.67
CA SER A 112 -2.81 18.76 -2.88
C SER A 112 -1.70 19.10 -3.89
N SER A 113 -0.86 18.13 -4.21
CA SER A 113 0.15 18.29 -5.26
C SER A 113 -0.50 18.19 -6.64
N LYS A 114 -0.16 19.13 -7.53
CA LYS A 114 -0.62 19.17 -8.92
C LYS A 114 0.59 19.11 -9.84
N LEU A 115 0.66 18.10 -10.71
CA LEU A 115 1.59 18.09 -11.83
C LEU A 115 0.94 18.78 -13.03
N GLU A 116 1.65 19.73 -13.63
CA GLU A 116 1.21 20.44 -14.83
C GLU A 116 2.07 20.03 -16.02
N PHE A 117 1.44 19.49 -17.05
CA PHE A 117 2.10 19.13 -18.30
C PHE A 117 1.69 20.13 -19.37
N LEU A 118 2.66 20.89 -19.88
CA LEU A 118 2.45 21.77 -21.03
C LEU A 118 2.71 20.99 -22.32
N PRO A 119 1.78 20.98 -23.28
CA PRO A 119 1.97 20.30 -24.54
C PRO A 119 3.14 20.92 -25.32
N SER A 120 4.00 20.08 -25.90
CA SER A 120 5.11 20.52 -26.74
C SER A 120 4.62 20.87 -28.15
N GLY A 121 4.76 22.12 -28.59
CA GLY A 121 4.37 22.56 -29.94
C GLY A 121 3.93 24.03 -30.02
N SER A 122 3.64 24.54 -31.23
CA SER A 122 3.10 25.89 -31.38
C SER A 122 1.64 25.94 -30.93
N LEU A 123 1.35 26.81 -29.96
CA LEU A 123 0.02 27.04 -29.40
C LEU A 123 -0.85 27.83 -30.40
N GLN A 124 -1.26 27.21 -31.50
CA GLN A 124 -2.05 27.89 -32.53
C GLN A 124 -3.57 27.96 -32.23
N SER A 125 -4.04 27.45 -31.09
CA SER A 125 -5.43 27.66 -30.67
C SER A 125 -5.63 27.38 -29.17
N LYS A 126 -6.80 27.78 -28.65
CA LYS A 126 -7.23 27.57 -27.26
C LYS A 126 -7.39 26.06 -27.01
N LEU A 127 -6.41 25.43 -26.35
CA LEU A 127 -6.42 23.99 -26.09
C LEU A 127 -7.43 23.63 -24.98
N PRO A 128 -8.05 22.45 -25.04
CA PRO A 128 -8.88 21.94 -23.95
C PRO A 128 -8.02 21.59 -22.72
N LEU A 129 -8.56 21.83 -21.52
CA LEU A 129 -7.94 21.41 -20.26
C LEU A 129 -8.32 19.95 -19.97
N ILE A 130 -7.31 19.10 -19.76
CA ILE A 130 -7.49 17.74 -19.26
C ILE A 130 -7.11 17.73 -17.78
N ILE A 131 -8.01 17.23 -16.93
CA ILE A 131 -7.74 16.96 -15.52
C ILE A 131 -7.81 15.45 -15.33
N THR A 132 -6.72 14.86 -14.85
CA THR A 132 -6.64 13.45 -14.48
C THR A 132 -6.53 13.33 -12.96
N LEU A 133 -7.13 12.28 -12.42
CA LEU A 133 -7.00 11.90 -11.01
C LEU A 133 -6.36 10.52 -10.97
N HIS A 134 -5.29 10.39 -10.19
CA HIS A 134 -4.66 9.09 -9.99
C HIS A 134 -5.58 8.15 -9.17
N TRP A 135 -5.32 6.85 -9.23
CA TRP A 135 -6.07 5.87 -8.44
C TRP A 135 -5.80 6.05 -6.93
N ARG A 136 -6.69 5.51 -6.09
CA ARG A 136 -6.57 5.53 -4.64
C ARG A 136 -5.28 4.81 -4.20
N LEU A 137 -4.49 5.42 -3.31
CA LEU A 137 -3.14 4.95 -2.90
C LEU A 137 -2.06 5.03 -4.00
N GLY A 138 -2.33 5.72 -5.12
CA GLY A 138 -1.31 6.14 -6.08
C GLY A 138 -0.85 7.58 -5.81
N ASN A 139 0.03 8.07 -6.68
CA ASN A 139 0.44 9.48 -6.76
C ASN A 139 0.46 9.94 -8.22
N ALA A 140 0.69 11.24 -8.43
CA ALA A 140 0.66 11.84 -9.75
C ALA A 140 1.79 11.32 -10.64
N GLU A 141 2.99 11.14 -10.08
CA GLU A 141 4.19 10.65 -10.78
C GLU A 141 4.00 9.20 -11.27
N GLU A 142 3.49 8.30 -10.44
CA GLU A 142 3.19 6.90 -10.80
C GLU A 142 2.12 6.81 -11.89
N PHE A 143 1.15 7.73 -11.92
CA PHE A 143 0.06 7.72 -12.91
C PHE A 143 0.46 8.36 -14.25
N SER A 144 1.40 9.31 -14.24
CA SER A 144 1.76 10.08 -15.44
C SER A 144 2.86 9.44 -16.30
N ASN A 145 3.48 8.35 -15.85
CA ASN A 145 4.50 7.59 -16.59
C ASN A 145 3.86 6.49 -17.46
#